data_AF-A0A960LA44-F1
#
_entry.id   AF-A0A960LA44-F1
#
_cell.length_a   1.000
_cell.length_b   1.000
_cell.length_c   1.000
_cell.angle_alpha   90.00
_cell.angle_beta   90.00
_cell.angle_gamma   90.00
#
_symmetry.space_group_name_H-M   'P 1'
#
loop_
_entity.id
_entity.type
_entity.pdbx_description
1 polymer ?
#
loop_
_entity_poly.entity_id
_entity_poly.type
_entity_poly.pdbx_seq_one_letter_code
_entity_poly.pdbx_strand_id
1 'polypeptide(L)'
;MKLAFRRFPFLLSSVLGVVLAGGVVAAVPVEETFHFARIDGTYSNPDPVIAPIEQGGLTVQLRSPANRVQLFDHELQLRPLGDGTHGAWLKAVIGGQGDLEADLSIGGAPATHLTDEVEIPRQVLKVFGQIRLERVADGYLVTAVELQPRVELKIQSRLASSLAGTCRGFTRLLPLGIDCGGLESALAQAAVPMPAAGETFLLPDRLLTDADRHQLDAYLGIGPAR
;
A
#
# COMPACT_ATOMS: atom_id res chain seq x y z
N MET A 1 -52.01 76.00 -11.52
CA MET A 1 -52.49 74.60 -11.44
C MET A 1 -52.11 74.08 -10.05
N LYS A 2 -52.96 74.19 -9.02
CA LYS A 2 -54.05 73.27 -8.59
C LYS A 2 -53.62 71.80 -8.41
N LEU A 3 -53.45 71.43 -7.12
CA LEU A 3 -53.93 70.21 -6.39
C LEU A 3 -53.46 68.82 -6.93
N ALA A 4 -53.21 67.77 -6.14
CA ALA A 4 -53.68 67.41 -4.80
C ALA A 4 -52.80 66.31 -4.16
N PHE A 5 -52.80 66.34 -2.83
CA PHE A 5 -52.56 65.24 -1.90
C PHE A 5 -53.47 64.04 -2.17
N ARG A 6 -52.97 62.80 -2.07
CA ARG A 6 -53.81 61.66 -1.64
C ARG A 6 -52.97 60.59 -0.93
N ARG A 7 -53.31 60.38 0.35
CA ARG A 7 -52.85 59.30 1.23
C ARG A 7 -53.88 58.15 1.26
N PHE A 8 -53.41 56.98 1.72
CA PHE A 8 -54.11 55.76 2.22
C PHE A 8 -54.56 54.70 1.19
N PRO A 9 -54.72 53.41 1.57
CA PRO A 9 -54.35 52.69 2.82
C PRO A 9 -53.59 51.35 2.63
N PHE A 10 -53.09 50.85 3.77
CA PHE A 10 -52.85 49.45 4.17
C PHE A 10 -53.69 48.36 3.47
N LEU A 11 -53.05 47.25 3.10
CA LEU A 11 -53.53 45.85 3.13
C LEU A 11 -52.26 44.96 3.05
N LEU A 12 -51.65 44.59 4.17
CA LEU A 12 -51.88 43.32 4.88
C LEU A 12 -52.24 42.16 3.93
N SER A 13 -51.23 41.44 3.44
CA SER A 13 -51.40 40.02 3.09
C SER A 13 -50.12 39.25 3.34
N SER A 14 -50.19 38.49 4.42
CA SER A 14 -49.20 37.58 4.94
C SER A 14 -49.01 36.39 4.00
N VAL A 15 -47.83 36.23 3.41
CA VAL A 15 -47.33 34.91 2.98
C VAL A 15 -45.89 34.82 3.43
N LEU A 16 -45.72 34.54 4.72
CA LEU A 16 -44.47 34.06 5.29
C LEU A 16 -44.31 32.60 4.84
N GLY A 17 -43.95 32.41 3.57
CA GLY A 17 -43.54 31.12 3.04
C GLY A 17 -42.17 30.80 3.63
N VAL A 18 -42.16 30.17 4.81
CA VAL A 18 -40.95 29.53 5.34
C VAL A 18 -40.64 28.36 4.42
N VAL A 19 -39.86 28.63 3.38
CA VAL A 19 -39.14 27.60 2.64
C VAL A 19 -38.14 27.04 3.63
N LEU A 20 -38.52 25.96 4.32
CA LEU A 20 -37.58 25.05 4.95
C LEU A 20 -36.75 24.47 3.80
N ALA A 21 -35.73 25.23 3.37
CA ALA A 21 -34.59 24.72 2.65
C ALA A 21 -33.89 23.78 3.63
N GLY A 22 -34.42 22.56 3.73
CA GLY A 22 -33.72 21.42 4.28
C GLY A 22 -32.50 21.22 3.41
N GLY A 23 -31.45 21.98 3.72
CA GLY A 23 -30.13 21.76 3.18
C GLY A 23 -29.78 20.33 3.54
N VAL A 24 -29.87 19.45 2.55
CA VAL A 24 -29.20 18.16 2.60
C VAL A 24 -27.73 18.52 2.71
N VAL A 25 -27.23 18.62 3.94
CA VAL A 25 -25.80 18.69 4.19
C VAL A 25 -25.31 17.34 3.70
N ALA A 26 -24.84 17.30 2.45
CA ALA A 26 -24.11 16.17 1.94
C ALA A 26 -22.90 16.04 2.88
N ALA A 27 -22.97 15.08 3.80
CA ALA A 27 -21.90 14.79 4.72
C ALA A 27 -20.68 14.50 3.84
N VAL A 28 -19.69 15.38 3.90
CA VAL A 28 -18.40 15.13 3.25
C VAL A 28 -17.91 13.82 3.88
N PRO A 29 -17.62 12.77 3.08
CA PRO A 29 -17.19 11.50 3.63
C PRO A 29 -15.94 11.75 4.47
N VAL A 30 -16.06 11.47 5.77
CA VAL A 30 -14.98 11.66 6.73
C VAL A 30 -13.90 10.64 6.40
N GLU A 31 -12.70 11.14 6.13
CA GLU A 31 -11.51 10.32 6.06
C GLU A 31 -11.06 10.05 7.49
N GLU A 32 -10.96 8.77 7.85
CA GLU A 32 -10.52 8.36 9.18
C GLU A 32 -9.10 7.78 9.12
N THR A 33 -8.28 8.19 10.08
CA THR A 33 -6.90 7.74 10.23
C THR A 33 -6.80 6.71 11.36
N PHE A 34 -6.16 5.59 11.07
CA PHE A 34 -5.94 4.46 11.97
C PHE A 34 -4.45 4.24 12.19
N HIS A 35 -4.10 3.97 13.44
CA HIS A 35 -2.78 3.51 13.86
C HIS A 35 -2.98 2.30 14.78
N PHE A 36 -2.43 1.15 14.40
CA PHE A 36 -2.65 -0.11 15.10
C PHE A 36 -1.40 -0.52 15.88
N ALA A 37 -1.34 -0.20 17.17
CA ALA A 37 -0.12 -0.31 17.98
C ALA A 37 0.53 -1.72 18.01
N ARG A 38 -0.23 -2.78 17.69
CA ARG A 38 0.26 -4.17 17.70
C ARG A 38 0.74 -4.69 16.34
N ILE A 39 0.55 -3.91 15.27
CA ILE A 39 1.03 -4.28 13.93
C ILE A 39 2.51 -3.89 13.80
N ASP A 40 2.98 -2.85 14.48
CA ASP A 40 4.41 -2.53 14.47
C ASP A 40 5.23 -3.65 15.13
N GLY A 41 6.30 -4.08 14.46
CA GLY A 41 7.06 -5.24 14.89
C GLY A 41 7.95 -5.85 13.83
N THR A 42 8.53 -7.00 14.17
CA THR A 42 9.42 -7.75 13.28
C THR A 42 8.72 -8.99 12.75
N TYR A 43 8.69 -9.10 11.43
CA TYR A 43 8.11 -10.19 10.67
C TYR A 43 9.25 -11.03 10.08
N SER A 44 9.26 -12.31 10.41
CA SER A 44 10.28 -13.24 9.91
C SER A 44 9.72 -14.04 8.74
N ASN A 45 10.54 -14.19 7.72
CA ASN A 45 10.25 -14.93 6.49
C ASN A 45 8.89 -14.55 5.88
N PRO A 46 8.57 -13.27 5.60
CA PRO A 46 7.65 -13.00 4.50
C PRO A 46 8.07 -13.83 3.28
N ASP A 47 7.11 -14.28 2.48
CA ASP A 47 7.36 -15.01 1.23
C ASP A 47 7.55 -14.01 0.07
N PRO A 48 8.76 -13.47 -0.19
CA PRO A 48 8.97 -12.64 -1.36
C PRO A 48 8.96 -13.53 -2.60
N VAL A 49 8.03 -13.26 -3.51
CA VAL A 49 8.12 -13.79 -4.88
C VAL A 49 9.03 -12.86 -5.68
N ILE A 50 10.26 -13.29 -5.93
CA ILE A 50 11.19 -12.55 -6.80
C ILE A 50 11.15 -13.17 -8.19
N ALA A 51 10.58 -12.44 -9.15
CA ALA A 51 10.59 -12.87 -10.54
C ALA A 51 12.04 -12.97 -11.06
N PRO A 52 12.37 -13.97 -11.89
CA PRO A 52 13.68 -14.05 -12.52
C PRO A 52 13.98 -12.78 -13.32
N ILE A 53 15.22 -12.29 -13.22
CA ILE A 53 15.71 -11.18 -14.03
C ILE A 53 16.31 -11.77 -15.30
N GLU A 54 15.71 -11.48 -16.45
CA GLU A 54 16.19 -11.93 -17.75
C GLU A 54 16.73 -10.73 -18.54
N GLN A 55 18.02 -10.76 -18.89
CA GLN A 55 18.67 -9.73 -19.69
C GLN A 55 19.56 -10.36 -20.76
N GLY A 56 19.06 -10.41 -21.99
CA GLY A 56 19.75 -11.07 -23.09
C GLY A 56 19.91 -12.57 -22.80
N GLY A 57 21.15 -13.07 -22.77
CA GLY A 57 21.45 -14.45 -22.41
C GLY A 57 21.67 -14.69 -20.90
N LEU A 58 21.58 -13.65 -20.06
CA LEU A 58 21.75 -13.75 -18.61
C LEU A 58 20.39 -13.93 -17.93
N THR A 59 20.28 -14.97 -17.11
CA THR A 59 19.15 -15.18 -16.19
C THR A 59 19.68 -15.17 -14.77
N VAL A 60 19.09 -14.33 -13.92
CA VAL A 60 19.36 -14.28 -12.48
C VAL A 60 18.09 -14.69 -11.74
N GLN A 61 18.14 -15.84 -11.07
CA GLN A 61 17.09 -16.26 -10.16
C GLN A 61 17.48 -15.89 -8.75
N LEU A 62 16.71 -15.01 -8.11
CA LEU A 62 16.93 -14.60 -6.72
C LEU A 62 16.01 -15.39 -5.79
N ARG A 63 16.50 -15.68 -4.59
CA ARG A 63 15.77 -16.31 -3.48
C ARG A 63 16.21 -15.67 -2.18
N SER A 64 15.31 -15.57 -1.21
CA SER A 64 15.65 -15.08 0.13
C SER A 64 15.15 -16.07 1.18
N PRO A 65 15.96 -17.09 1.53
CA PRO A 65 15.51 -18.21 2.37
C PRO A 65 15.27 -17.81 3.83
N ALA A 66 15.93 -16.75 4.28
CA ALA A 66 15.76 -16.19 5.61
C ALA A 66 15.74 -14.67 5.49
N ASN A 67 14.64 -14.03 5.89
CA ASN A 67 14.57 -12.58 5.92
C ASN A 67 13.75 -12.09 7.11
N ARG A 68 14.01 -10.85 7.50
CA ARG A 68 13.32 -10.16 8.58
C ARG A 68 12.97 -8.77 8.11
N VAL A 69 11.69 -8.46 8.10
CA VAL A 69 11.16 -7.13 7.82
C VAL A 69 10.65 -6.56 9.12
N GLN A 70 11.10 -5.36 9.46
CA GLN A 70 10.60 -4.59 10.58
C GLN A 70 9.66 -3.51 10.06
N LEU A 71 8.43 -3.50 10.58
CA LEU A 71 7.51 -2.37 10.47
C LEU A 71 7.72 -1.48 11.69
N PHE A 72 8.23 -0.27 11.46
CA PHE A 72 8.54 0.69 12.51
C PHE A 72 7.35 1.57 12.88
N ASP A 73 6.51 1.88 11.90
CA ASP A 73 5.40 2.81 12.00
C ASP A 73 4.48 2.60 10.81
N HIS A 74 3.19 2.86 10.98
CA HIS A 74 2.23 2.87 9.89
C HIS A 74 1.05 3.80 10.18
N GLU A 75 0.46 4.28 9.09
CA GLU A 75 -0.72 5.14 9.10
C GLU A 75 -1.64 4.64 7.99
N LEU A 76 -2.84 4.18 8.36
CA LEU A 76 -3.88 3.77 7.42
C LEU A 76 -4.98 4.83 7.40
N GLN A 77 -5.25 5.40 6.23
CA GLN A 77 -6.39 6.28 6.01
C GLN A 77 -7.46 5.53 5.23
N LEU A 78 -8.68 5.53 5.76
CA LEU A 78 -9.83 4.92 5.11
C LEU A 78 -10.89 5.98 4.81
N ARG A 79 -11.46 5.89 3.61
CA ARG A 79 -12.57 6.73 3.18
C ARG A 79 -13.70 5.85 2.63
N PRO A 80 -14.93 5.96 3.14
CA PRO A 80 -16.05 5.19 2.61
C PRO A 80 -16.37 5.60 1.17
N LEU A 81 -16.56 4.61 0.29
CA LEU A 81 -16.96 4.79 -1.11
C LEU A 81 -18.39 4.30 -1.40
N GLY A 82 -18.96 3.48 -0.51
CA GLY A 82 -20.27 2.84 -0.68
C GLY A 82 -20.17 1.32 -0.79
N ASP A 83 -21.28 0.60 -0.54
CA ASP A 83 -21.39 -0.86 -0.69
C ASP A 83 -20.30 -1.66 0.07
N GLY A 84 -19.90 -1.17 1.26
CA GLY A 84 -18.83 -1.75 2.08
C GLY A 84 -17.42 -1.57 1.49
N THR A 85 -17.27 -0.79 0.43
CA THR A 85 -15.97 -0.48 -0.20
C THR A 85 -15.39 0.80 0.39
N HIS A 86 -14.09 0.79 0.59
CA HIS A 86 -13.33 1.88 1.18
C HIS A 86 -12.12 2.18 0.31
N GLY A 87 -11.90 3.47 0.01
CA GLY A 87 -10.62 3.94 -0.47
C GLY A 87 -9.62 3.83 0.67
N ALA A 88 -8.46 3.26 0.40
CA ALA A 88 -7.42 3.00 1.37
C ALA A 88 -6.10 3.65 0.95
N TRP A 89 -5.48 4.36 1.88
CA TRP A 89 -4.11 4.82 1.75
C TRP A 89 -3.31 4.34 2.95
N LEU A 90 -2.29 3.53 2.70
CA LEU A 90 -1.38 3.04 3.72
C LEU A 90 -0.01 3.68 3.52
N LYS A 91 0.49 4.33 4.56
CA LYS A 91 1.89 4.71 4.68
C LYS A 91 2.54 3.80 5.71
N ALA A 92 3.65 3.16 5.34
CA ALA A 92 4.39 2.27 6.24
C ALA A 92 5.86 2.66 6.25
N VAL A 93 6.48 2.69 7.42
CA VAL A 93 7.92 2.86 7.59
C VAL A 93 8.50 1.48 7.85
N ILE A 94 9.25 0.95 6.88
CA ILE A 94 9.83 -0.40 6.99
C ILE A 94 11.35 -0.35 6.92
N GLY A 95 11.98 -1.45 7.32
CA GLY A 95 13.37 -1.78 7.07
C GLY A 95 13.60 -3.25 7.37
N GLY A 96 14.83 -3.73 7.31
CA GLY A 96 15.08 -5.14 7.54
C GLY A 96 16.39 -5.64 6.98
N GLN A 97 16.55 -6.95 7.05
CA GLN A 97 17.72 -7.66 6.54
C GLN A 97 17.36 -9.11 6.23
N GLY A 98 18.14 -9.77 5.39
CA GLY A 98 17.98 -11.19 5.11
C GLY A 98 19.16 -11.75 4.35
N ASP A 99 19.11 -13.06 4.11
CA ASP A 99 19.99 -13.75 3.20
C ASP A 99 19.41 -13.65 1.79
N LEU A 100 20.27 -13.47 0.81
CA LEU A 100 19.97 -13.45 -0.61
C LEU A 100 20.81 -14.52 -1.30
N GLU A 101 20.14 -15.45 -1.95
CA GLU A 101 20.72 -16.45 -2.83
C GLU A 101 20.43 -16.04 -4.28
N ALA A 102 21.43 -16.17 -5.14
CA ALA A 102 21.31 -15.92 -6.57
C ALA A 102 21.87 -17.09 -7.37
N ASP A 103 21.05 -17.63 -8.27
CA ASP A 103 21.49 -18.58 -9.28
C ASP A 103 21.65 -17.85 -10.62
N LEU A 104 22.88 -17.78 -11.13
CA LEU A 104 23.20 -17.07 -12.37
C LEU A 104 23.47 -18.04 -13.50
N SER A 105 22.72 -17.93 -14.61
CA SER A 105 22.97 -18.70 -15.83
C SER A 105 23.24 -17.76 -17.00
N ILE A 106 24.23 -18.10 -17.85
CA ILE A 106 24.57 -17.37 -19.07
C ILE A 106 24.50 -18.33 -20.25
N GLY A 107 23.60 -18.09 -21.19
CA GLY A 107 23.50 -18.87 -22.43
C GLY A 107 23.27 -20.37 -22.22
N GLY A 108 22.54 -20.74 -21.16
CA GLY A 108 22.28 -22.14 -20.80
C GLY A 108 23.43 -22.86 -20.10
N ALA A 109 24.51 -22.16 -19.74
CA ALA A 109 25.58 -22.70 -18.90
C ALA A 109 25.05 -23.07 -17.50
N PRO A 110 25.70 -24.00 -16.78
CA PRO A 110 25.35 -24.35 -15.41
C PRO A 110 25.24 -23.12 -14.52
N ALA A 111 24.22 -23.09 -13.68
CA ALA A 111 24.00 -21.97 -12.79
C ALA A 111 25.17 -21.85 -11.79
N THR A 112 25.66 -20.63 -11.61
CA THR A 112 26.59 -20.30 -10.52
C THR A 112 25.76 -19.79 -9.34
N HIS A 113 25.88 -20.50 -8.21
CA HIS A 113 25.18 -20.13 -6.98
C HIS A 113 26.01 -19.13 -6.18
N LEU A 114 25.40 -18.02 -5.79
CA LEU A 114 26.01 -16.95 -5.01
C LEU A 114 25.12 -16.62 -3.80
N THR A 115 25.74 -16.33 -2.67
CA THR A 115 25.06 -15.98 -1.41
C THR A 115 25.55 -14.63 -0.93
N ASP A 116 24.64 -13.81 -0.40
CA ASP A 116 24.95 -12.51 0.20
C ASP A 116 23.95 -12.14 1.29
N GLU A 117 24.29 -11.14 2.08
CA GLU A 117 23.35 -10.47 2.97
C GLU A 117 22.69 -9.31 2.23
N VAL A 118 21.36 -9.25 2.29
CA VAL A 118 20.56 -8.13 1.77
C VAL A 118 20.06 -7.27 2.93
N GLU A 119 20.26 -5.97 2.82
CA GLU A 119 19.71 -4.99 3.74
C GLU A 119 18.53 -4.27 3.07
N ILE A 120 17.43 -4.11 3.81
CA ILE A 120 16.32 -3.23 3.43
C ILE A 120 16.50 -1.95 4.25
N PRO A 121 17.08 -0.89 3.67
CA PRO A 121 17.26 0.37 4.39
C PRO A 121 15.91 0.92 4.83
N ARG A 122 15.92 1.66 5.94
CA ARG A 122 14.71 2.30 6.46
C ARG A 122 14.10 3.22 5.41
N GLN A 123 12.86 2.92 5.00
CA GLN A 123 12.19 3.65 3.92
C GLN A 123 10.68 3.73 4.14
N VAL A 124 10.06 4.73 3.49
CA VAL A 124 8.62 4.94 3.53
C VAL A 124 7.99 4.30 2.31
N LEU A 125 7.07 3.37 2.53
CA LEU A 125 6.20 2.79 1.52
C LEU A 125 4.85 3.49 1.54
N LYS A 126 4.27 3.64 0.36
CA LYS A 126 2.92 4.15 0.18
C LYS A 126 2.16 3.17 -0.70
N VAL A 127 1.03 2.70 -0.20
CA VAL A 127 0.12 1.81 -0.91
C VAL A 127 -1.22 2.50 -1.03
N PHE A 128 -1.80 2.45 -2.22
CA PHE A 128 -3.10 3.04 -2.51
C PHE A 128 -4.01 1.98 -3.11
N GLY A 129 -5.30 2.10 -2.83
CA GLY A 129 -6.29 1.27 -3.50
C GLY A 129 -7.67 1.32 -2.88
N GLN A 130 -8.44 0.27 -3.14
CA GLN A 130 -9.78 0.04 -2.66
C GLN A 130 -9.85 -1.32 -2.00
N ILE A 131 -10.48 -1.37 -0.84
CA ILE A 131 -10.69 -2.60 -0.07
C ILE A 131 -12.14 -2.70 0.37
N ARG A 132 -12.62 -3.91 0.63
CA ARG A 132 -13.84 -4.15 1.40
C ARG A 132 -13.45 -4.65 2.79
N LEU A 133 -14.08 -4.08 3.81
CA LEU A 133 -13.88 -4.45 5.20
C LEU A 133 -15.18 -5.02 5.75
N GLU A 134 -15.09 -6.20 6.37
CA GLU A 134 -16.22 -6.87 7.00
C GLU A 134 -15.80 -7.38 8.38
N ARG A 135 -16.62 -7.13 9.39
CA ARG A 135 -16.40 -7.72 10.71
C ARG A 135 -16.78 -9.19 10.69
N VAL A 136 -15.88 -10.03 11.17
CA VAL A 136 -16.08 -11.47 11.34
C VAL A 136 -15.78 -11.88 12.80
N ALA A 137 -16.03 -13.14 13.15
CA ALA A 137 -15.93 -13.63 14.53
C ALA A 137 -14.56 -13.39 15.17
N ASP A 138 -13.47 -13.56 14.41
CA ASP A 138 -12.08 -13.51 14.91
C ASP A 138 -11.31 -12.24 14.46
N GLY A 139 -12.01 -11.22 13.96
CA GLY A 139 -11.40 -9.96 13.51
C GLY A 139 -12.11 -9.32 12.33
N TYR A 140 -11.34 -8.86 11.36
CA TYR A 140 -11.84 -8.15 10.18
C TYR A 140 -11.36 -8.85 8.92
N LEU A 141 -12.28 -9.23 8.06
CA LEU A 141 -11.95 -9.73 6.73
C LEU A 141 -11.70 -8.54 5.81
N VAL A 142 -10.52 -8.49 5.22
CA VAL A 142 -10.13 -7.49 4.25
C VAL A 142 -10.11 -8.14 2.88
N THR A 143 -10.89 -7.62 1.94
CA THR A 143 -10.88 -8.06 0.54
C THR A 143 -10.25 -6.98 -0.32
N ALA A 144 -9.23 -7.32 -1.10
CA ALA A 144 -8.67 -6.41 -2.09
C ALA A 144 -9.70 -6.20 -3.21
N VAL A 145 -10.15 -4.97 -3.44
CA VAL A 145 -11.01 -4.63 -4.57
C VAL A 145 -10.14 -4.16 -5.74
N GLU A 146 -9.26 -3.21 -5.46
CA GLU A 146 -8.29 -2.68 -6.41
C GLU A 146 -7.04 -2.27 -5.64
N LEU A 147 -5.90 -2.92 -5.90
CA LEU A 147 -4.61 -2.54 -5.33
C LEU A 147 -3.61 -2.36 -6.45
N GLN A 148 -2.58 -1.54 -6.22
CA GLN A 148 -1.39 -1.59 -7.07
C GLN A 148 -0.83 -3.02 -7.10
N PRO A 149 -0.35 -3.53 -8.24
CA PRO A 149 0.02 -4.95 -8.37
C PRO A 149 1.24 -5.33 -7.53
N ARG A 150 2.11 -4.36 -7.23
CA ARG A 150 3.34 -4.55 -6.47
C ARG A 150 3.76 -3.29 -5.74
N VAL A 151 4.58 -3.47 -4.73
CA VAL A 151 5.32 -2.40 -4.04
C VAL A 151 6.81 -2.62 -4.27
N GLU A 152 7.51 -1.56 -4.65
CA GLU A 152 8.95 -1.60 -4.85
C GLU A 152 9.67 -1.21 -3.57
N LEU A 153 10.59 -2.07 -3.13
CA LEU A 153 11.46 -1.86 -1.99
C LEU A 153 12.86 -1.60 -2.49
N LYS A 154 13.51 -0.56 -1.99
CA LYS A 154 14.96 -0.42 -2.16
C LYS A 154 15.65 -1.47 -1.31
N ILE A 155 16.62 -2.16 -1.89
CA ILE A 155 17.48 -3.11 -1.19
C ILE A 155 18.95 -2.77 -1.43
N GLN A 156 19.81 -3.18 -0.52
CA GLN A 156 21.25 -3.04 -0.62
C GLN A 156 21.91 -4.41 -0.50
N SER A 157 22.76 -4.75 -1.47
CA SER A 157 23.48 -6.01 -1.51
C SER A 157 24.88 -5.78 -2.10
N ARG A 158 25.88 -6.43 -1.51
CA ARG A 158 27.26 -6.42 -2.03
C ARG A 158 27.35 -7.23 -3.31
N LEU A 159 26.62 -8.33 -3.40
CA LEU A 159 26.48 -9.16 -4.58
C LEU A 159 25.91 -8.37 -5.75
N ALA A 160 24.83 -7.61 -5.54
CA ALA A 160 24.27 -6.73 -6.56
C ALA A 160 25.33 -5.76 -7.12
N SER A 161 26.09 -5.12 -6.23
CA SER A 161 27.16 -4.19 -6.58
C SER A 161 28.31 -4.88 -7.34
N SER A 162 28.68 -6.09 -6.92
CA SER A 162 29.74 -6.91 -7.52
C SER A 162 29.35 -7.38 -8.93
N LEU A 163 28.10 -7.82 -9.11
CA LEU A 163 27.56 -8.25 -10.40
C LEU A 163 27.48 -7.08 -11.39
N ALA A 164 27.00 -5.91 -10.95
CA ALA A 164 27.00 -4.70 -11.76
C ALA A 164 28.41 -4.25 -12.16
N GLY A 165 29.39 -4.37 -11.25
CA GLY A 165 30.81 -4.12 -11.55
C GLY A 165 31.37 -5.08 -12.60
N THR A 166 31.10 -6.37 -12.44
CA THR A 166 31.51 -7.43 -13.35
C THR A 166 30.89 -7.25 -14.75
N CYS A 167 29.60 -6.94 -14.82
CA CYS A 167 28.89 -6.65 -16.07
C CYS A 167 29.55 -5.50 -16.85
N ARG A 168 29.90 -4.40 -16.18
CA ARG A 168 30.59 -3.26 -16.80
C ARG A 168 32.00 -3.61 -17.29
N GLY A 169 32.67 -4.56 -16.65
CA GLY A 169 33.95 -5.10 -17.11
C GLY A 169 33.79 -5.91 -18.40
N PHE A 170 32.80 -6.80 -18.45
CA PHE A 170 32.55 -7.66 -19.60
C PHE A 170 32.09 -6.91 -20.85
N THR A 171 31.20 -5.93 -20.71
CA THR A 171 30.70 -5.14 -21.85
C THR A 171 31.81 -4.34 -22.56
N ARG A 172 32.91 -4.03 -21.88
CA ARG A 172 34.11 -3.42 -22.50
C ARG A 172 34.91 -4.42 -23.35
N LEU A 173 34.86 -5.70 -23.01
CA LEU A 173 35.60 -6.77 -23.69
C LEU A 173 34.79 -7.41 -24.82
N LEU A 174 33.47 -7.56 -24.62
CA LEU A 174 32.55 -8.18 -25.57
C LEU A 174 31.26 -7.37 -25.64
N PRO A 175 30.90 -6.76 -26.79
CA PRO A 175 29.68 -5.98 -26.93
C PRO A 175 28.46 -6.91 -27.05
N LEU A 176 28.07 -7.55 -25.95
CA LEU A 176 26.97 -8.51 -25.87
C LEU A 176 25.58 -7.86 -25.74
N GLY A 177 25.48 -6.53 -25.85
CA GLY A 177 24.21 -5.81 -25.73
C GLY A 177 23.57 -5.85 -24.33
N ILE A 178 24.35 -6.16 -23.29
CA ILE A 178 23.85 -6.24 -21.92
C ILE A 178 23.73 -4.83 -21.31
N ASP A 179 22.54 -4.46 -20.86
CA ASP A 179 22.29 -3.20 -20.14
C ASP A 179 22.64 -3.36 -18.64
N CYS A 180 23.92 -3.14 -18.33
CA CYS A 180 24.40 -3.23 -16.94
C CYS A 180 23.75 -2.19 -16.01
N GLY A 181 23.27 -1.05 -16.53
CA GLY A 181 22.57 -0.04 -15.72
C GLY A 181 21.18 -0.52 -15.33
N GLY A 182 20.48 -1.15 -16.27
CA GLY A 182 19.23 -1.86 -16.01
C GLY A 182 19.41 -3.00 -15.00
N LEU A 183 20.50 -3.79 -15.11
CA LEU A 183 20.79 -4.87 -14.16
C LEU A 183 20.99 -4.35 -12.73
N GLU A 184 21.81 -3.32 -12.57
CA GLU A 184 22.09 -2.70 -11.26
C GLU A 184 20.79 -2.17 -10.64
N SER A 185 19.95 -1.51 -11.44
CA SER A 185 18.65 -1.00 -11.00
C SER A 185 17.70 -2.12 -10.59
N ALA A 186 17.66 -3.22 -11.35
CA ALA A 186 16.85 -4.39 -11.05
C ALA A 186 17.33 -5.13 -9.79
N LEU A 187 18.63 -5.19 -9.54
CA LEU A 187 19.22 -5.83 -8.36
C LEU A 187 19.15 -4.94 -7.10
N ALA A 188 18.96 -3.63 -7.26
CA ALA A 188 18.77 -2.68 -6.16
C ALA A 188 17.32 -2.55 -5.69
N GLN A 189 16.39 -3.28 -6.33
CA GLN A 189 14.96 -3.21 -6.05
C GLN A 189 14.37 -4.61 -5.87
N ALA A 190 13.57 -4.78 -4.82
CA ALA A 190 12.71 -5.95 -4.66
C ALA A 190 11.25 -5.55 -4.93
N ALA A 191 10.53 -6.33 -5.73
CA ALA A 191 9.11 -6.15 -5.93
C ALA A 191 8.33 -7.11 -5.02
N VAL A 192 7.51 -6.57 -4.12
CA VAL A 192 6.61 -7.36 -3.28
C VAL A 192 5.24 -7.39 -3.98
N PRO A 193 4.71 -8.56 -4.34
CA PRO A 193 3.37 -8.65 -4.92
C PRO A 193 2.33 -8.23 -3.87
N MET A 194 1.34 -7.45 -4.31
CA MET A 194 0.17 -7.16 -3.49
C MET A 194 -0.91 -8.22 -3.74
N PRO A 195 -1.85 -8.42 -2.79
CA PRO A 195 -2.98 -9.31 -2.99
C PRO A 195 -3.74 -8.99 -4.29
N ALA A 196 -4.12 -10.04 -5.02
CA ALA A 196 -4.88 -9.89 -6.24
C ALA A 196 -6.29 -9.36 -5.95
N ALA A 197 -6.95 -8.75 -6.95
CA ALA A 197 -8.34 -8.35 -6.80
C ALA A 197 -9.23 -9.56 -6.48
N GLY A 198 -10.07 -9.43 -5.45
CA GLY A 198 -10.90 -10.50 -4.89
C GLY A 198 -10.21 -11.37 -3.84
N GLU A 199 -8.89 -11.23 -3.65
CA GLU A 199 -8.18 -11.96 -2.61
C GLU A 199 -8.54 -11.41 -1.22
N THR A 200 -8.71 -12.31 -0.26
CA THR A 200 -9.15 -12.00 1.11
C THR A 200 -8.09 -12.37 2.13
N PHE A 201 -7.87 -11.50 3.11
CA PHE A 201 -7.01 -11.79 4.25
C PHE A 201 -7.66 -11.35 5.56
N LEU A 202 -7.36 -12.07 6.63
CA LEU A 202 -7.88 -11.77 7.97
C LEU A 202 -6.92 -10.80 8.68
N LEU A 203 -7.47 -9.70 9.20
CA LEU A 203 -6.86 -8.90 10.25
C LEU A 203 -7.39 -9.41 11.60
N PRO A 204 -6.66 -10.33 12.27
CA PRO A 204 -7.18 -11.00 13.45
C PRO A 204 -7.18 -10.08 14.67
N ASP A 205 -8.15 -10.28 15.57
CA ASP A 205 -8.31 -9.48 16.79
C ASP A 205 -7.08 -9.46 17.69
N ARG A 206 -6.25 -10.51 17.65
CA ARG A 206 -4.99 -10.55 18.43
C ARG A 206 -4.00 -9.44 18.04
N LEU A 207 -4.06 -8.98 16.79
CA LEU A 207 -3.25 -7.89 16.25
C LEU A 207 -3.87 -6.50 16.48
N LEU A 208 -4.99 -6.42 17.20
CA LEU A 208 -5.70 -5.18 17.48
C LEU A 208 -5.83 -4.99 19.00
N THR A 209 -5.69 -3.75 19.45
CA THR A 209 -6.09 -3.36 20.81
C THR A 209 -7.62 -3.23 20.90
N ASP A 210 -8.17 -3.15 22.12
CA ASP A 210 -9.59 -2.86 22.29
C ASP A 210 -9.98 -1.51 21.68
N ALA A 211 -9.11 -0.50 21.80
CA ALA A 211 -9.32 0.82 21.23
C ALA A 211 -9.36 0.76 19.70
N ASP A 212 -8.43 0.02 19.09
CA ASP A 212 -8.38 -0.18 17.63
C ASP A 212 -9.67 -0.82 17.12
N ARG A 213 -10.15 -1.86 17.83
CA ARG A 213 -11.40 -2.55 17.50
C ARG A 213 -12.60 -1.61 17.60
N HIS A 214 -12.69 -0.86 18.68
CA HIS A 214 -13.78 0.12 18.85
C HIS A 214 -13.77 1.20 17.77
N GLN A 215 -12.59 1.66 17.36
CA GLN A 215 -12.48 2.63 16.27
C GLN A 215 -12.96 2.04 14.94
N LEU A 216 -12.51 0.83 14.58
CA LEU A 216 -12.94 0.14 13.36
C LEU A 216 -14.45 -0.18 13.38
N ASP A 217 -14.98 -0.67 14.50
CA ASP A 217 -16.42 -0.94 14.64
C ASP A 217 -17.24 0.34 14.47
N ALA A 218 -16.81 1.45 15.09
CA ALA A 218 -17.46 2.75 14.93
C ALA A 218 -17.41 3.24 13.48
N TYR A 219 -16.26 3.12 12.81
CA TYR A 219 -16.09 3.47 11.41
C TYR A 219 -17.00 2.65 10.48
N LEU A 220 -17.15 1.34 10.75
CA LEU A 220 -18.01 0.46 9.98
C LEU A 220 -19.50 0.60 10.34
N GLY A 221 -19.85 1.42 11.34
CA GLY A 221 -21.23 1.56 11.83
C GLY A 221 -21.76 0.31 12.53
N ILE A 222 -20.86 -0.56 13.00
CA ILE A 222 -21.19 -1.78 13.72
C ILE A 222 -21.34 -1.40 15.19
N GLY A 223 -22.56 -1.51 15.72
CA GLY A 223 -22.80 -1.30 17.14
C GLY A 223 -21.96 -2.24 18.00
N PRO A 224 -21.69 -1.92 19.27
CA PRO A 224 -20.91 -2.79 20.14
C PRO A 224 -21.51 -4.20 20.13
N ALA A 225 -20.70 -5.20 19.82
CA ALA A 225 -21.10 -6.60 19.91
C ALA A 225 -21.66 -6.83 21.32
N ARG A 226 -22.94 -7.20 21.39
CA ARG A 226 -23.63 -7.49 22.65
C ARG A 226 -23.23 -8.85 23.20
#